data_AF-A0A1F4YP08-F1
#
_entry.id   AF-A0A1F4YP08-F1
#
_cell.length_a   1.000
_cell.length_b   1.000
_cell.length_c   1.000
_cell.angle_alpha   90.00
_cell.angle_beta   90.00
_cell.angle_gamma   90.00
#
_symmetry.space_group_name_H-M   'P 1'
#
loop_
_entity.id
_entity.type
_entity.pdbx_description
1 polymer ?
#
loop_
_entity_poly.entity_id
_entity_poly.type
_entity_poly.pdbx_seq_one_letter_code
_entity_poly.pdbx_strand_id
1 'polypeptide(L)'
;MKNRIRQIHRGEGGFTLVELLVVFALLAILSAIVIPNVAGLVGYGQTEGASTEKSIVQTAMDSMMAYNRISTVNVTAATANMSAFPTGNVLYPDFLRLEITKGTYSTDATGLVTQATTGY
;
A
#
# COMPACT_ATOMS: atom_id res chain seq x y z
N MET A 1 -58.93 41.50 -9.02
CA MET A 1 -57.48 41.43 -8.76
C MET A 1 -56.97 40.11 -9.32
N LYS A 2 -56.30 40.10 -10.47
CA LYS A 2 -55.93 38.87 -11.20
C LYS A 2 -54.44 38.95 -11.54
N ASN A 3 -53.58 38.58 -10.60
CA ASN A 3 -52.14 38.55 -10.81
C ASN A 3 -51.77 37.23 -11.50
N ARG A 4 -51.28 37.34 -12.74
CA ARG A 4 -50.78 36.21 -13.52
C ARG A 4 -49.43 35.77 -12.95
N ILE A 5 -49.34 34.50 -12.56
CA ILE A 5 -48.10 33.82 -12.26
C ILE A 5 -47.30 33.71 -13.57
N ARG A 6 -46.19 34.45 -13.67
CA ARG A 6 -45.22 34.31 -14.77
C ARG A 6 -44.51 32.96 -14.61
N GLN A 7 -44.83 32.01 -15.49
CA GLN A 7 -44.05 30.78 -15.63
C GLN A 7 -42.64 31.13 -16.14
N ILE A 8 -41.65 30.91 -15.28
CA ILE A 8 -40.25 30.87 -15.66
C ILE A 8 -39.99 29.48 -16.25
N HIS A 9 -40.18 29.33 -17.56
CA HIS A 9 -39.56 28.21 -18.29
C HIS A 9 -38.08 28.57 -18.45
N ARG A 10 -37.27 28.23 -17.45
CA ARG A 10 -35.82 28.14 -17.59
C ARG A 10 -35.56 27.06 -18.63
N GLY A 11 -34.97 27.43 -19.76
CA GLY A 11 -34.63 26.50 -20.83
C GLY A 11 -33.78 25.35 -20.27
N GLU A 12 -34.35 24.16 -20.25
CA GLU A 12 -33.61 22.92 -20.04
C GLU A 12 -32.82 22.67 -21.31
N GLY A 13 -31.63 23.26 -21.39
CA GLY A 13 -30.60 22.90 -22.37
C GLY A 13 -30.12 21.49 -22.06
N GLY A 14 -30.93 20.50 -22.44
CA GLY A 14 -30.61 19.10 -22.31
C GLY A 14 -29.42 18.74 -23.18
N PHE A 15 -28.45 18.06 -22.57
CA PHE A 15 -27.29 17.47 -23.21
C PHE A 15 -27.74 16.63 -24.43
N THR A 16 -27.19 16.89 -25.61
CA THR A 16 -27.53 16.08 -26.78
C THR A 16 -26.93 14.68 -26.63
N LEU A 17 -27.60 13.66 -27.17
CA LEU A 17 -27.06 12.29 -27.20
C LEU A 17 -25.70 12.23 -27.93
N VAL A 18 -25.52 13.10 -28.92
CA VAL A 18 -24.27 13.21 -29.68
C VAL A 18 -23.14 13.73 -28.79
N GLU A 19 -23.41 14.71 -27.91
CA GLU A 19 -22.40 15.21 -26.97
C GLU A 19 -21.93 14.13 -26.00
N LEU A 20 -22.84 13.33 -25.43
CA LEU A 20 -22.42 12.21 -24.57
C LEU A 20 -21.66 11.13 -25.34
N LEU A 21 -22.02 10.88 -26.60
CA LEU A 21 -21.35 9.90 -27.44
C LEU A 21 -19.90 10.31 -27.74
N VAL A 22 -19.67 11.57 -28.12
CA VAL A 22 -18.31 12.07 -28.41
C VAL A 22 -17.45 12.06 -27.14
N VAL A 23 -18.00 12.45 -25.99
CA VAL A 23 -17.27 12.41 -24.71
C VAL A 23 -16.88 10.98 -24.34
N PHE A 24 -17.78 10.01 -24.45
CA PHE A 24 -17.47 8.61 -24.16
C PHE A 24 -16.40 8.05 -25.12
N ALA A 25 -16.48 8.40 -26.40
CA ALA A 25 -15.46 8.00 -27.38
C ALA A 25 -14.06 8.53 -27.01
N LEU A 26 -13.97 9.79 -26.58
CA LEU A 26 -12.70 10.37 -26.11
C LEU A 26 -12.21 9.73 -24.81
N LEU A 27 -13.11 9.49 -23.85
CA LEU A 27 -12.77 8.80 -22.60
C LEU A 27 -12.26 7.37 -22.85
N ALA A 28 -12.82 6.66 -23.82
CA ALA A 28 -12.35 5.33 -24.20
C ALA A 28 -10.91 5.36 -24.75
N ILE A 29 -10.61 6.31 -25.64
CA ILE A 29 -9.26 6.48 -26.21
C ILE A 29 -8.25 6.87 -25.11
N LEU A 30 -8.60 7.81 -24.24
CA LEU A 30 -7.74 8.22 -23.12
C LEU A 30 -7.52 7.06 -22.15
N SER A 31 -8.57 6.33 -21.79
CA SER A 31 -8.50 5.21 -20.84
C SER A 31 -7.61 4.08 -21.37
N ALA A 32 -7.64 3.79 -22.67
CA ALA A 32 -6.80 2.77 -23.29
C ALA A 32 -5.30 3.02 -23.09
N ILE A 33 -4.88 4.30 -23.05
CA ILE A 33 -3.47 4.69 -22.84
C ILE A 33 -3.14 4.80 -21.34
N VAL A 34 -4.05 5.34 -20.54
CA VAL A 34 -3.79 5.64 -19.12
C VAL A 34 -3.76 4.36 -18.26
N ILE A 35 -4.65 3.40 -18.50
CA ILE A 35 -4.81 2.22 -17.63
C ILE A 35 -3.53 1.38 -17.52
N PRO A 36 -2.84 0.98 -18.61
CA PRO A 36 -1.61 0.18 -18.51
C PRO A 36 -0.50 0.91 -17.75
N ASN A 37 -0.37 2.22 -17.94
CA ASN A 37 0.64 3.04 -17.27
C ASN A 37 0.38 3.12 -15.76
N VAL A 38 -0.88 3.33 -15.36
CA VAL A 38 -1.27 3.36 -13.94
C VAL A 38 -1.12 1.99 -13.29
N ALA A 39 -1.49 0.90 -13.99
CA ALA A 39 -1.32 -0.46 -13.48
C ALA A 39 0.16 -0.78 -13.20
N GLY A 40 1.07 -0.38 -14.10
CA GLY A 40 2.51 -0.49 -13.88
C GLY A 40 2.98 0.29 -12.64
N LEU A 41 2.54 1.54 -12.51
CA LEU A 41 2.89 2.39 -11.35
C LEU A 41 2.46 1.78 -10.01
N VAL A 42 1.27 1.16 -9.94
CA VAL A 42 0.80 0.48 -8.74
C VAL A 42 1.73 -0.69 -8.38
N GLY A 43 2.12 -1.52 -9.35
CA GLY A 43 3.06 -2.62 -9.13
C GLY A 43 4.44 -2.15 -8.65
N TYR A 44 4.94 -1.03 -9.19
CA TYR A 44 6.17 -0.40 -8.69
C TYR A 44 6.01 0.06 -7.23
N GLY A 45 4.91 0.75 -6.92
CA GLY A 45 4.64 1.20 -5.54
C GLY A 45 4.55 0.05 -4.54
N GLN A 46 3.96 -1.07 -4.93
CA GLN A 46 3.91 -2.30 -4.14
C GLN A 46 5.31 -2.88 -3.89
N THR A 47 6.15 -2.95 -4.93
CA THR A 47 7.52 -3.49 -4.84
C THR A 47 8.41 -2.62 -3.95
N GLU A 48 8.37 -1.30 -4.15
CA GLU A 48 9.14 -0.35 -3.34
C GLU A 48 8.64 -0.30 -1.89
N GLY A 49 7.32 -0.41 -1.68
CA GLY A 49 6.72 -0.53 -0.36
C GLY A 49 7.23 -1.78 0.38
N ALA A 50 7.24 -2.93 -0.29
CA ALA A 50 7.75 -4.18 0.26
C ALA A 50 9.24 -4.13 0.60
N SER A 51 10.05 -3.51 -0.26
CA SER A 51 11.49 -3.30 -0.05
C SER A 51 11.75 -2.39 1.16
N THR A 52 10.99 -1.29 1.25
CA THR A 52 11.07 -0.34 2.37
C THR A 52 10.69 -1.01 3.69
N GLU A 53 9.59 -1.76 3.72
CA GLU A 53 9.17 -2.50 4.91
C GLU A 53 10.25 -3.50 5.35
N LYS A 54 10.85 -4.26 4.41
CA LYS A 54 11.98 -5.16 4.71
C LYS A 54 13.15 -4.40 5.33
N SER A 55 13.53 -3.24 4.80
CA SER A 55 14.63 -2.44 5.34
C SER A 55 14.33 -1.96 6.75
N ILE A 56 13.09 -1.55 7.04
CA ILE A 56 12.67 -1.14 8.38
C ILE A 56 12.80 -2.31 9.36
N VAL A 57 12.34 -3.50 8.98
CA VAL A 57 12.45 -4.71 9.81
C VAL A 57 13.92 -5.09 10.05
N GLN A 58 14.79 -5.02 9.02
CA GLN A 58 16.22 -5.27 9.19
C GLN A 58 16.87 -4.26 10.15
N THR A 59 16.58 -2.96 10.01
CA THR A 59 17.13 -1.94 10.91
C THR A 59 16.66 -2.13 12.35
N ALA A 60 15.39 -2.52 12.55
CA ALA A 60 14.87 -2.86 13.87
C ALA A 60 15.60 -4.08 14.47
N MET A 61 15.86 -5.09 13.64
CA MET A 61 16.63 -6.28 14.01
C MET A 61 18.06 -5.93 14.45
N ASP A 62 18.78 -5.15 13.65
CA ASP A 62 20.15 -4.72 13.95
C ASP A 62 20.20 -3.88 15.24
N SER A 63 19.21 -3.00 15.43
CA SER A 63 19.08 -2.17 16.63
C SER A 63 18.83 -3.01 17.88
N MET A 64 17.98 -4.04 17.78
CA MET A 64 17.70 -4.96 18.86
C MET A 64 18.95 -5.77 19.24
N MET A 65 19.67 -6.30 18.25
CA MET A 65 20.89 -7.06 18.50
C MET A 65 21.98 -6.20 19.17
N ALA A 66 22.13 -4.96 18.70
CA ALA A 66 23.06 -4.00 19.30
C ALA A 66 22.65 -3.63 20.75
N TYR A 67 21.37 -3.39 20.99
CA TYR A 67 20.84 -3.05 22.31
C TYR A 67 21.02 -4.19 23.32
N ASN A 68 20.67 -5.41 22.92
CA ASN A 68 20.81 -6.62 23.76
C ASN A 68 22.25 -7.14 23.84
N ARG A 69 23.19 -6.56 23.07
CA ARG A 69 24.59 -6.98 22.97
C ARG A 69 24.73 -8.46 22.58
N ILE A 70 23.87 -8.90 21.67
CA ILE A 70 23.86 -10.26 21.13
C ILE A 70 24.38 -10.25 19.70
N SER A 71 25.10 -11.29 19.31
CA SER A 71 25.59 -11.50 17.94
C SER A 71 24.85 -12.61 17.21
N THR A 72 23.95 -13.31 17.90
CA THR A 72 23.13 -14.37 17.33
C THR A 72 21.70 -14.29 17.82
N VAL A 73 20.79 -14.77 17.00
CA VAL A 73 19.36 -14.90 17.32
C VAL A 73 18.84 -16.28 16.93
N ASN A 74 17.68 -16.63 17.48
CA ASN A 74 16.99 -17.84 17.08
C ASN A 74 16.48 -17.69 15.64
N VAL A 75 16.87 -18.64 14.79
CA VAL A 75 16.28 -18.78 13.45
C VAL A 75 14.77 -18.90 13.59
N THR A 76 14.05 -17.95 13.00
CA THR A 76 12.60 -17.86 13.11
C THR A 76 11.98 -18.01 11.75
N ALA A 77 10.98 -18.90 11.64
CA ALA A 77 10.23 -19.10 10.43
C ALA A 77 9.45 -17.84 10.02
N ALA A 78 9.06 -17.76 8.76
CA ALA A 78 8.38 -16.60 8.22
C ALA A 78 7.09 -16.27 9.00
N THR A 79 6.99 -15.06 9.53
CA THR A 79 5.79 -14.56 10.22
C THR A 79 5.61 -13.05 9.97
N ALA A 80 4.38 -12.58 10.02
CA ALA A 80 4.06 -11.15 10.01
C ALA A 80 3.95 -10.57 11.44
N ASN A 81 3.96 -11.43 12.46
CA ASN A 81 3.80 -11.00 13.85
C ASN A 81 5.14 -10.61 14.48
N MET A 82 5.37 -9.30 14.63
CA MET A 82 6.57 -8.72 15.22
C MET A 82 6.59 -8.77 16.75
N SER A 83 5.46 -9.10 17.41
CA SER A 83 5.45 -9.43 18.85
C SER A 83 5.92 -10.86 19.13
N ALA A 84 6.22 -11.64 18.09
CA ALA A 84 6.78 -12.99 18.18
C ALA A 84 8.04 -13.18 17.31
N PHE A 85 8.56 -12.11 16.71
CA PHE A 85 9.69 -12.16 15.77
C PHE A 85 10.80 -11.19 16.17
N PRO A 86 12.08 -11.61 16.14
CA PRO A 86 12.53 -13.00 16.15
C PRO A 86 12.21 -13.70 17.49
N THR A 87 12.20 -15.03 17.48
CA THR A 87 11.87 -15.85 18.66
C THR A 87 12.80 -15.52 19.83
N GLY A 88 12.21 -15.17 20.98
CA GLY A 88 12.94 -14.85 22.21
C GLY A 88 13.48 -13.42 22.30
N ASN A 89 13.49 -12.66 21.21
CA ASN A 89 13.99 -11.27 21.17
C ASN A 89 13.11 -10.41 20.25
N VAL A 90 11.87 -10.18 20.66
CA VAL A 90 10.83 -9.63 19.78
C VAL A 90 11.07 -8.16 19.40
N LEU A 91 10.67 -7.76 18.19
CA LEU A 91 10.89 -6.40 17.68
C LEU A 91 9.81 -5.41 18.13
N TYR A 92 8.57 -5.84 18.27
CA TYR A 92 7.50 -5.02 18.83
C TYR A 92 7.39 -5.25 20.34
N PRO A 93 7.22 -4.21 21.17
CA PRO A 93 6.97 -2.80 20.81
C PRO A 93 8.22 -1.90 20.76
N ASP A 94 9.38 -2.39 21.16
CA ASP A 94 10.52 -1.52 21.50
C ASP A 94 11.34 -1.06 20.29
N PHE A 95 11.40 -1.86 19.22
CA PHE A 95 12.22 -1.60 18.03
C PHE A 95 11.40 -1.36 16.76
N LEU A 96 10.13 -1.78 16.75
CA LEU A 96 9.21 -1.64 15.63
C LEU A 96 7.84 -1.16 16.12
N ARG A 97 7.26 -0.16 15.46
CA ARG A 97 5.99 0.46 15.90
C ARG A 97 4.73 -0.34 15.56
N LEU A 98 4.83 -1.25 14.60
CA LEU A 98 3.72 -2.06 14.09
C LEU A 98 3.86 -3.47 14.63
N GLU A 99 2.79 -4.02 15.22
CA GLU A 99 2.79 -5.42 15.64
C GLU A 99 2.70 -6.36 14.43
N ILE A 100 1.92 -5.99 13.41
CA ILE A 100 1.69 -6.80 12.21
C ILE A 100 2.23 -6.05 10.99
N THR A 101 3.19 -6.66 10.29
CA THR A 101 3.69 -6.19 8.99
C THR A 101 2.81 -6.69 7.84
N LYS A 102 2.90 -6.06 6.66
CA LYS A 102 2.21 -6.57 5.47
C LYS A 102 2.87 -7.84 4.97
N GLY A 103 4.19 -7.83 4.89
CA GLY A 103 4.99 -8.98 4.52
C GLY A 103 5.20 -9.95 5.68
N THR A 104 5.69 -11.14 5.33
CA THR A 104 6.17 -12.13 6.29
C THR A 104 7.70 -12.20 6.24
N TYR A 105 8.31 -12.32 7.41
CA TYR A 105 9.76 -12.23 7.56
C TYR A 105 10.30 -13.42 8.34
N SER A 106 11.39 -13.99 7.85
CA SER A 106 12.20 -14.97 8.56
C SER A 106 13.55 -14.34 8.93
N THR A 107 14.25 -14.95 9.89
CA THR A 107 15.61 -14.55 10.24
C THR A 107 16.54 -15.76 10.27
N ASP A 108 17.80 -15.55 9.91
CA ASP A 108 18.86 -16.52 10.16
C ASP A 108 19.52 -16.30 11.54
N ALA A 109 20.54 -17.10 11.86
CA ALA A 109 21.21 -17.00 13.15
C ALA A 109 22.03 -15.72 13.33
N THR A 110 22.34 -15.01 12.24
CA THR A 110 23.12 -13.76 12.24
C THR A 110 22.23 -12.51 12.36
N GLY A 111 20.91 -12.69 12.32
CA GLY A 111 19.95 -11.59 12.30
C GLY A 111 19.66 -11.04 10.92
N LEU A 112 20.06 -11.73 9.84
CA LEU A 112 19.66 -11.35 8.50
C LEU A 112 18.17 -11.63 8.31
N VAL A 113 17.41 -10.60 7.96
CA VAL A 113 15.98 -10.66 7.70
C VAL A 113 15.73 -10.99 6.23
N THR A 114 14.98 -12.05 6.00
CA THR A 114 14.52 -12.46 4.66
C THR A 114 13.01 -12.29 4.55
N GLN A 115 12.56 -11.60 3.51
CA GLN A 115 11.14 -11.45 3.22
C GLN A 115 10.65 -12.69 2.45
N ALA A 116 9.66 -13.40 2.99
CA ALA A 116 9.06 -14.57 2.36
C ALA A 116 7.82 -14.22 1.53
N THR A 117 7.07 -13.20 1.92
CA THR A 117 5.94 -12.66 1.15
C THR A 117 5.91 -11.15 1.36
N THR A 118 5.55 -10.39 0.32
CA THR A 118 5.46 -8.93 0.37
C THR A 118 4.15 -8.47 1.02
N GLY A 119 3.05 -9.20 0.81
CA GLY A 119 1.71 -8.81 1.27
C GLY A 119 1.12 -7.61 0.52
N TYR A 120 1.78 -7.17 -0.55
CA TYR A 120 1.34 -6.12 -1.45
C TYR A 120 0.75 -6.69 -2.73
#